data_AF-A0A9R0TFW0-F1
#
_entry.id   AF-A0A9R0TFW0-F1
#
_cell.length_a   1.000
_cell.length_b   1.000
_cell.length_c   1.000
_cell.angle_alpha   90.00
_cell.angle_beta   90.00
_cell.angle_gamma   90.00
#
_symmetry.space_group_name_H-M   'P 1'
#
loop_
_entity.id
_entity.type
_entity.pdbx_description
1 polymer ?
#
loop_
_entity_poly.entity_id
_entity_poly.type
_entity_poly.pdbx_seq_one_letter_code
_entity_poly.pdbx_strand_id
1 'polypeptide(L)'
;MAAAAVGISRTSAAGAGSTNSSEFRFFLSCDISLPLTFRVLQAPIPPPAQDGLDKKVSELFVECKLYIDGIQFGLPVNTRLESSGPPYCWNELITLCTKYRDLTSLAQLAFTVWDVSSGEGKSVVGGATIFLFNSKKQLKTGKQKLQLWPQKEADGRVPTTTPGKVPKNERGEIERLERLVNKYERGQIQHVDWLDRLAFSAIDKVKEKECERLENSFPSLVVEFCSFEHRVVFQESGANFYAPTPVSLSNELVTVWDPELGRTNPSEHKQLKLARSLTRGIIDKDLKPSSNERKSLQRIIKCPPTRTILPDEKQLVWKFRFSLMSEKKALTKFLRSVDWSDIQEAKQAVELMGKWETIDVADALELLSSDFKSEEVRAYAVSVLERADDEELQCYLLQLVQALRFERSDKSRLAHFLVNRALSNIEIASFLRWYVVVELHDHAYAKRYYSTYDMLEDEMMKMIAREDGDEDGFRLWQSLSRQTELTAQLCSIMKDVRNTRGNAEKKIEKLRQLLSGVHSELTHFDEPIRSPLAPTLLLTGVVPQESSIFKSSLIPLRLTFKTANGGTSKMIFKKGDDLRQDQLSFKWSL
;
A
#
# COMPACT_ATOMS: atom_id res chain seq x y z
N MET A 1 35.39 13.81 10.50
CA MET A 1 34.32 12.88 10.97
C MET A 1 33.79 12.08 9.79
N ALA A 2 34.05 10.77 9.71
CA ALA A 2 33.39 9.92 8.72
C ALA A 2 32.03 9.48 9.29
N ALA A 3 30.93 9.94 8.70
CA ALA A 3 29.62 9.41 9.03
C ALA A 3 29.43 8.10 8.23
N ALA A 4 29.29 6.97 8.92
CA ALA A 4 28.85 5.72 8.29
C ALA A 4 27.38 5.89 7.90
N ALA A 5 27.11 6.23 6.64
CA ALA A 5 25.77 6.43 6.14
C ALA A 5 25.16 5.09 5.72
N VAL A 6 23.99 4.74 6.25
CA VAL A 6 23.11 3.73 5.65
C VAL A 6 22.41 4.40 4.47
N GLY A 7 23.14 4.59 3.38
CA GLY A 7 22.64 5.15 2.12
C GLY A 7 22.76 4.12 1.01
N ILE A 8 21.78 4.06 0.10
CA ILE A 8 21.88 3.20 -1.08
C ILE A 8 22.95 3.80 -1.99
N SER A 9 24.10 3.14 -2.08
CA SER A 9 25.16 3.51 -3.03
C SER A 9 24.70 3.16 -4.43
N ARG A 10 24.71 4.13 -5.36
CA ARG A 10 24.39 3.90 -6.77
C ARG A 10 25.66 3.98 -7.61
N THR A 11 25.75 3.11 -8.62
CA THR A 11 26.83 3.08 -9.61
C THR A 11 26.31 3.61 -10.95
N SER A 12 27.05 4.52 -11.58
CA SER A 12 26.80 4.89 -12.98
C SER A 12 27.88 4.29 -13.87
N ALA A 13 27.52 3.32 -14.71
CA ALA A 13 28.39 2.88 -15.80
C ALA A 13 28.25 3.86 -16.98
N ALA A 14 29.33 4.54 -17.34
CA ALA A 14 29.39 5.24 -18.61
C ALA A 14 29.38 4.21 -19.75
N GLY A 15 28.62 4.51 -20.81
CA GLY A 15 28.30 3.59 -21.91
C GLY A 15 29.51 2.86 -22.52
N ALA A 16 29.22 1.66 -23.03
CA ALA A 16 30.14 0.71 -23.60
C ALA A 16 31.12 1.34 -24.62
N GLY A 17 32.42 1.09 -24.42
CA GLY A 17 33.47 1.35 -25.40
C GLY A 17 34.74 1.99 -24.84
N SER A 18 35.50 1.28 -23.99
CA SER A 18 36.97 1.26 -23.90
C SER A 18 37.44 0.85 -22.50
N THR A 19 38.52 0.10 -22.47
CA THR A 19 39.14 -0.54 -21.31
C THR A 19 39.73 0.47 -20.33
N ASN A 20 38.90 0.96 -19.40
CA ASN A 20 39.17 1.35 -18.01
C ASN A 20 37.99 2.20 -17.51
N SER A 21 36.82 1.59 -17.32
CA SER A 21 35.67 2.28 -16.75
C SER A 21 35.89 2.46 -15.24
N SER A 22 36.19 3.68 -14.81
CA SER A 22 36.17 4.04 -13.39
C SER A 22 34.73 3.98 -12.88
N GLU A 23 34.43 3.01 -12.01
CA GLU A 23 33.12 2.89 -11.37
C GLU A 23 32.91 4.08 -10.43
N PHE A 24 32.03 5.02 -10.79
CA PHE A 24 31.71 6.16 -9.94
C PHE A 24 30.59 5.80 -8.97
N ARG A 25 30.90 5.74 -7.67
CA ARG A 25 29.94 5.56 -6.58
C ARG A 25 29.56 6.91 -5.96
N PHE A 26 28.26 7.13 -5.74
CA PHE A 26 27.74 8.34 -5.10
C PHE A 26 26.47 8.04 -4.28
N PHE A 27 26.15 8.94 -3.36
CA PHE A 27 24.89 8.96 -2.61
C PHE A 27 23.99 10.06 -3.16
N LEU A 28 22.67 9.85 -3.12
CA LEU A 28 21.69 10.88 -3.41
C LEU A 28 21.28 11.59 -2.11
N SER A 29 21.09 12.91 -2.17
CA SER A 29 20.65 13.68 -0.99
C SER A 29 19.33 13.14 -0.40
N CYS A 30 18.38 12.75 -1.25
CA CYS A 30 17.09 12.17 -0.86
C CYS A 30 17.21 10.87 -0.05
N ASP A 31 18.28 10.11 -0.26
CA ASP A 31 18.48 8.82 0.39
C ASP A 31 19.08 8.97 1.80
N ILE A 32 19.60 10.15 2.15
CA ILE A 32 20.25 10.41 3.44
C ILE A 32 19.24 10.90 4.47
N SER A 33 18.88 10.02 5.42
CA SER A 33 17.95 10.31 6.52
C SER A 33 18.60 10.90 7.78
N LEU A 34 19.89 11.25 7.71
CA LEU A 34 20.63 11.84 8.84
C LEU A 34 20.28 13.33 9.02
N PRO A 35 20.31 13.85 10.26
CA PRO A 35 20.17 15.28 10.50
C PRO A 35 21.37 16.06 9.94
N LEU A 36 21.13 17.29 9.48
CA LEU A 36 22.17 18.20 9.01
C LEU A 36 23.06 18.60 10.19
N THR A 37 24.33 18.22 10.09
CA THR A 37 25.34 18.41 11.13
C THR A 37 26.59 19.09 10.57
N PHE A 38 27.17 19.99 11.35
CA PHE A 38 28.40 20.69 11.01
C PHE A 38 29.09 21.16 12.28
N ARG A 39 30.41 21.39 12.22
CA ARG A 39 31.19 21.83 13.38
C ARG A 39 31.71 23.24 13.17
N VAL A 40 31.47 24.12 14.14
CA VAL A 40 32.07 25.45 14.18
C VAL A 40 33.42 25.33 14.88
N LEU A 41 34.53 25.52 14.14
CA LEU A 41 35.87 25.25 14.66
C LEU A 41 36.44 26.47 15.38
N GLN A 42 36.81 27.48 14.61
CA GLN A 42 37.50 28.66 15.13
C GLN A 42 37.27 29.89 14.26
N ALA A 43 37.42 31.06 14.87
CA ALA A 43 37.46 32.34 14.17
C ALA A 43 38.69 33.14 14.64
N PRO A 44 39.73 33.28 13.79
CA PRO A 44 40.85 34.18 14.06
C PRO A 44 40.41 35.63 13.84
N ILE A 45 39.62 36.16 14.77
CA ILE A 45 39.14 37.54 14.77
C ILE A 45 40.09 38.35 15.65
N PRO A 46 40.79 39.38 15.13
CA PRO A 46 41.64 40.23 15.95
C PRO A 46 40.79 40.98 17.00
N PRO A 47 41.35 41.24 18.20
CA PRO A 47 40.63 42.00 19.22
C PRO A 47 40.38 43.43 18.72
N PRO A 48 39.29 44.09 19.16
CA PRO A 48 39.03 45.47 18.79
C PRO A 48 40.20 46.37 19.22
N ALA A 49 40.64 47.27 18.33
CA ALA A 49 41.66 48.25 18.65
C ALA A 49 41.12 49.20 19.73
N GLN A 50 41.59 49.06 20.97
CA GLN A 50 41.33 50.00 22.05
C GLN A 50 42.67 50.54 22.58
N ASP A 51 42.82 51.87 22.52
CA ASP A 51 43.81 52.63 23.28
C ASP A 51 43.32 52.75 24.73
N GLY A 52 43.89 51.98 25.66
CA GLY A 52 43.56 52.12 27.09
C GLY A 52 43.85 50.88 27.94
N LEU A 53 44.15 51.11 29.22
CA LEU A 53 44.87 50.22 30.14
C LEU A 53 44.13 48.94 30.64
N ASP A 54 42.98 48.56 30.08
CA ASP A 54 42.24 47.33 30.46
C ASP A 54 41.80 46.53 29.23
N LYS A 55 42.57 45.49 28.88
CA LYS A 55 42.22 44.56 27.79
C LYS A 55 41.03 43.68 28.20
N LYS A 56 39.80 44.14 27.97
CA LYS A 56 38.60 43.30 28.10
C LYS A 56 38.59 42.28 26.98
N VAL A 57 38.61 40.98 27.30
CA VAL A 57 38.53 39.90 26.31
C VAL A 57 37.09 39.85 25.78
N SER A 58 36.90 39.91 24.45
CA SER A 58 35.57 39.79 23.87
C SER A 58 35.00 38.40 24.15
N GLU A 59 33.70 38.33 24.41
CA GLU A 59 32.99 37.07 24.65
C GLU A 59 32.11 36.79 23.44
N LEU A 60 32.49 35.79 22.64
CA LEU A 60 31.91 35.55 21.33
C LEU A 60 31.09 34.25 21.27
N PHE A 61 29.97 34.28 20.57
CA PHE A 61 29.25 33.06 20.15
C PHE A 61 28.79 33.18 18.69
N VAL A 62 28.56 32.03 18.05
CA VAL A 62 28.12 31.96 16.66
C VAL A 62 26.68 31.47 16.60
N GLU A 63 25.81 32.29 16.01
CA GLU A 63 24.43 31.93 15.68
C GLU A 63 24.38 31.32 14.27
N CYS A 64 23.77 30.14 14.16
CA CYS A 64 23.64 29.40 12.89
C CYS A 64 22.16 29.31 12.49
N LYS A 65 21.83 29.82 11.30
CA LYS A 65 20.48 29.78 10.70
C LYS A 65 20.48 29.00 9.39
N LEU A 66 19.49 28.13 9.19
CA LEU A 66 19.26 27.46 7.92
C LEU A 66 18.23 28.23 7.10
N TYR A 67 18.52 28.44 5.83
CA TYR A 67 17.60 29.03 4.87
C TYR A 67 17.35 28.04 3.73
N ILE A 68 16.07 27.81 3.42
CA ILE A 68 15.64 27.01 2.28
C ILE A 68 14.89 27.97 1.35
N ASP A 69 15.39 28.10 0.12
CA ASP A 69 14.83 28.95 -0.93
C ASP A 69 14.55 30.40 -0.50
N GLY A 70 15.42 30.95 0.36
CA GLY A 70 15.34 32.32 0.87
C GLY A 70 14.53 32.51 2.15
N ILE A 71 13.88 31.46 2.66
CA ILE A 71 13.07 31.50 3.88
C ILE A 71 13.84 30.81 5.02
N GLN A 72 13.87 31.44 6.20
CA GLN A 72 14.48 30.82 7.39
C GLN A 72 13.71 29.55 7.75
N PHE A 73 14.42 28.43 7.80
CA PHE A 73 13.87 27.13 8.13
C PHE A 73 14.33 26.68 9.51
N GLY A 74 13.39 26.56 10.44
CA GLY A 74 13.66 26.15 11.82
C GLY A 74 14.18 27.29 12.72
N LEU A 75 14.53 26.91 13.95
CA LEU A 75 15.06 27.82 14.97
C LEU A 75 16.57 28.02 14.80
N PRO A 76 17.10 29.23 15.07
CA PRO A 76 18.54 29.46 15.13
C PRO A 76 19.18 28.61 16.24
N VAL A 77 20.38 28.10 15.97
CA VAL A 77 21.16 27.33 16.95
C VAL A 77 22.46 28.05 17.22
N ASN A 78 22.78 28.24 18.50
CA ASN A 78 23.96 28.99 18.94
C ASN A 78 25.05 28.04 19.44
N THR A 79 26.30 28.41 19.22
CA THR A 79 27.44 27.81 19.95
C THR A 79 27.47 28.30 21.39
N ARG A 80 28.29 27.65 22.21
CA ARG A 80 28.70 28.15 23.53
C ARG A 80 29.42 29.49 23.40
N LEU A 81 29.36 30.26 24.48
CA LEU A 81 30.11 31.51 24.62
C LEU A 81 31.60 31.19 24.84
N GLU A 82 32.47 31.87 24.10
CA GLU A 82 33.92 31.68 24.14
C GLU A 82 34.62 32.98 24.55
N SER A 83 35.46 32.89 25.59
CA SER A 83 36.15 34.03 26.22
C SER A 83 37.67 33.80 26.32
N SER A 84 38.23 32.77 25.68
CA SER A 84 39.68 32.43 25.70
C SER A 84 40.57 33.38 24.90
N GLY A 85 39.98 34.31 24.13
CA GLY A 85 40.70 35.26 23.29
C GLY A 85 41.08 34.70 21.92
N PRO A 86 41.74 35.50 21.06
CA PRO A 86 42.05 35.12 19.68
C PRO A 86 43.18 34.07 19.60
N PRO A 87 43.03 32.99 18.81
CA PRO A 87 41.84 32.64 18.02
C PRO A 87 40.72 32.03 18.88
N TYR A 88 39.50 32.53 18.71
CA TYR A 88 38.33 31.96 19.39
C TYR A 88 38.04 30.56 18.84
N CYS A 89 38.03 29.56 19.71
CA CYS A 89 37.92 28.15 19.32
C CYS A 89 36.75 27.47 20.02
N TRP A 90 35.65 27.24 19.30
CA TRP A 90 34.47 26.54 19.84
C TRP A 90 34.59 25.02 19.72
N ASN A 91 35.12 24.53 18.59
CA ASN A 91 35.16 23.10 18.22
C ASN A 91 33.82 22.35 18.47
N GLU A 92 32.70 23.05 18.29
CA GLU A 92 31.38 22.57 18.71
C GLU A 92 30.57 22.00 17.55
N LEU A 93 30.01 20.80 17.76
CA LEU A 93 29.16 20.13 16.77
C LEU A 93 27.71 20.64 16.89
N ILE A 94 27.24 21.31 15.84
CA ILE A 94 25.87 21.79 15.72
C ILE A 94 25.05 20.79 14.91
N THR A 95 23.87 20.45 15.43
CA THR A 95 22.90 19.56 14.78
C THR A 95 21.59 20.30 14.59
N LEU A 96 21.14 20.42 13.34
CA LEU A 96 19.84 21.01 13.01
C LEU A 96 18.77 19.91 12.93
N CYS A 97 17.51 20.29 13.19
CA CYS A 97 16.37 19.37 13.13
C CYS A 97 16.04 18.88 11.70
N THR A 98 16.57 19.55 10.67
CA THR A 98 16.36 19.23 9.26
C THR A 98 17.27 18.11 8.80
N LYS A 99 16.76 17.16 8.01
CA LYS A 99 17.56 16.07 7.44
C LYS A 99 18.15 16.46 6.09
N TYR A 100 19.22 15.79 5.67
CA TYR A 100 19.84 16.02 4.35
C TYR A 100 18.88 15.79 3.18
N ARG A 101 17.91 14.87 3.32
CA ARG A 101 16.86 14.59 2.33
C ARG A 101 15.84 15.71 2.12
N ASP A 102 15.70 16.60 3.10
CA ASP A 102 14.71 17.68 3.07
C ASP A 102 15.31 18.98 2.48
N LEU A 103 16.61 18.99 2.19
CA LEU A 103 17.32 20.16 1.67
C LEU A 103 17.08 20.32 0.18
N THR A 104 16.83 21.56 -0.27
CA THR A 104 16.79 21.92 -1.69
C THR A 104 18.19 22.25 -2.23
N SER A 105 18.33 22.32 -3.56
CA SER A 105 19.61 22.68 -4.19
C SER A 105 20.11 24.09 -3.83
N LEU A 106 19.22 24.97 -3.37
CA LEU A 106 19.50 26.34 -2.96
C LEU A 106 19.59 26.52 -1.44
N ALA A 107 19.60 25.44 -0.67
CA ALA A 107 19.73 25.50 0.79
C ALA A 107 21.05 26.18 1.21
N GLN A 108 20.93 27.12 2.15
CA GLN A 108 22.02 27.97 2.65
C GLN A 108 22.13 27.89 4.16
N LEU A 109 23.37 27.90 4.67
CA LEU A 109 23.65 28.15 6.08
C LEU A 109 24.20 29.56 6.25
N ALA A 110 23.60 30.30 7.17
CA ALA A 110 23.98 31.64 7.56
C ALA A 110 24.57 31.59 8.98
N PHE A 111 25.73 32.21 9.16
CA PHE A 111 26.49 32.25 10.40
C PHE A 111 26.69 33.70 10.81
N THR A 112 26.22 34.09 11.99
CA THR A 112 26.44 35.43 12.56
C THR A 112 27.24 35.31 13.85
N VAL A 113 28.37 36.01 13.92
CA VAL A 113 29.20 36.08 15.12
C VAL A 113 28.75 37.28 15.96
N TRP A 114 28.43 37.03 17.22
CA TRP A 114 27.95 38.03 18.17
C TRP A 114 28.97 38.25 19.28
N ASP A 115 29.15 39.50 19.71
CA ASP A 115 29.94 39.90 20.88
C ASP A 115 28.98 40.39 21.99
N VAL A 116 29.21 39.93 23.22
CA VAL A 116 28.37 40.22 24.40
C VAL A 116 29.15 40.99 25.48
N SER A 117 30.40 41.33 25.22
CA SER A 117 31.31 41.95 26.20
C SER A 117 30.93 43.36 26.66
N SER A 118 30.07 44.06 25.93
CA SER A 118 29.70 45.47 26.18
C SER A 118 28.60 45.69 27.21
N GLY A 119 27.92 44.64 27.71
CA GLY A 119 26.90 44.75 28.77
C GLY A 119 25.57 45.44 28.39
N GLU A 120 25.51 46.16 27.27
CA GLU A 120 24.31 46.87 26.77
C GLU A 120 23.53 46.11 25.67
N GLY A 121 23.94 44.89 25.33
CA GLY A 121 23.27 44.05 24.32
C GLY A 121 24.24 43.22 23.50
N LYS A 122 23.71 42.43 22.55
CA LYS A 122 24.51 41.65 21.60
C LYS A 122 24.91 42.53 20.41
N SER A 123 26.20 42.70 20.15
CA SER A 123 26.71 43.41 18.97
C SER A 123 27.14 42.44 17.87
N VAL A 124 26.94 42.81 16.60
CA VAL A 124 27.30 41.94 15.47
C VAL A 124 28.77 42.14 15.13
N VAL A 125 29.58 41.10 15.27
CA VAL A 125 30.98 41.13 14.82
C VAL A 125 31.04 40.95 13.31
N GLY A 126 30.26 40.00 12.77
CA GLY A 126 30.08 39.84 11.34
C GLY A 126 29.34 38.57 10.94
N GLY A 127 28.87 38.57 9.70
CA GLY A 127 28.01 37.52 9.14
C GLY A 127 28.58 36.89 7.88
N ALA A 128 28.31 35.59 7.68
CA ALA A 128 28.68 34.85 6.47
C ALA A 128 27.61 33.82 6.09
N THR A 129 27.27 33.75 4.81
CA THR A 129 26.30 32.81 4.24
C THR A 129 26.95 31.91 3.20
N ILE A 130 26.64 30.61 3.24
CA ILE A 130 27.18 29.61 2.31
C ILE A 130 26.10 28.63 1.84
N PHE A 131 26.03 28.41 0.51
CA PHE A 131 25.25 27.32 -0.07
C PHE A 131 25.81 25.96 0.33
N LEU A 132 24.93 25.05 0.75
CA LEU A 132 25.27 23.66 1.08
C LEU A 132 25.66 22.86 -0.17
N PHE A 133 25.03 23.13 -1.30
CA PHE A 133 25.36 22.52 -2.58
C PHE A 133 26.22 23.45 -3.46
N ASN A 134 27.12 22.87 -4.25
CA ASN A 134 27.90 23.61 -5.24
C ASN A 134 27.15 23.76 -6.57
N SER A 135 27.73 24.48 -7.54
CA SER A 135 27.13 24.67 -8.88
C SER A 135 26.97 23.36 -9.68
N LYS A 136 27.61 22.27 -9.26
CA LYS A 136 27.46 20.92 -9.83
C LYS A 136 26.45 20.08 -9.06
N LYS A 137 25.62 20.69 -8.19
CA LYS A 137 24.63 20.02 -7.34
C LYS A 137 25.24 18.98 -6.39
N GLN A 138 26.50 19.15 -5.98
CA GLN A 138 27.17 18.28 -5.02
C GLN A 138 27.24 18.94 -3.65
N LEU A 139 27.00 18.17 -2.60
CA LEU A 139 27.10 18.64 -1.21
C LEU A 139 28.54 19.05 -0.89
N LYS A 140 28.72 20.21 -0.26
CA LYS A 140 30.02 20.66 0.26
C LYS A 140 30.37 19.87 1.51
N THR A 141 31.62 19.42 1.58
CA THR A 141 32.14 18.60 2.69
C THR A 141 33.50 19.13 3.16
N GLY A 142 33.92 18.73 4.36
CA GLY A 142 35.22 19.09 4.93
C GLY A 142 35.30 20.54 5.42
N LYS A 143 36.52 21.01 5.66
CA LYS A 143 36.78 22.34 6.22
C LYS A 143 36.53 23.46 5.21
N GLN A 144 35.74 24.45 5.62
CA GLN A 144 35.37 25.62 4.85
C GLN A 144 35.71 26.88 5.65
N LYS A 145 36.69 27.64 5.15
CA LYS A 145 36.96 29.01 5.62
C LYS A 145 35.96 29.98 4.98
N LEU A 146 35.20 30.69 5.80
CA LEU A 146 34.19 31.66 5.40
C LEU A 146 34.68 33.07 5.74
N GLN A 147 34.51 34.00 4.80
CA GLN A 147 34.77 35.41 5.05
C GLN A 147 33.58 36.04 5.78
N LEU A 148 33.82 36.63 6.94
CA LEU A 148 32.83 37.36 7.72
C LEU A 148 32.78 38.82 7.25
N TRP A 149 31.57 39.32 7.07
CA TRP A 149 31.30 40.72 6.71
C TRP A 149 31.12 41.54 8.00
N PRO A 150 32.02 42.49 8.32
CA PRO A 150 32.00 43.23 9.58
C PRO A 150 30.67 43.95 9.80
N GLN A 151 30.18 43.92 11.04
CA GLN A 151 29.00 44.68 11.47
C GLN A 151 27.72 44.38 10.67
N LYS A 152 27.63 43.18 10.06
CA LYS A 152 26.50 42.79 9.22
C LYS A 152 25.99 41.40 9.57
N GLU A 153 24.69 41.26 9.79
CA GLU A 153 24.06 39.96 10.06
C GLU A 153 24.01 39.12 8.77
N ALA A 154 24.20 37.81 8.92
CA ALA A 154 24.13 36.89 7.79
C ALA A 154 22.69 36.74 7.25
N ASP A 155 22.51 36.99 5.96
CA ASP A 155 21.21 36.88 5.29
C ASP A 155 21.16 35.68 4.34
N GLY A 156 19.99 35.02 4.27
CA GLY A 156 19.73 33.90 3.36
C GLY A 156 19.14 34.28 2.00
N ARG A 157 19.19 35.56 1.59
CA ARG A 157 18.59 36.00 0.32
C ARG A 157 19.34 35.39 -0.87
N VAL A 158 18.69 35.34 -2.03
CA VAL A 158 19.31 34.92 -3.29
C VAL A 158 19.21 36.09 -4.27
N PRO A 159 20.29 36.85 -4.52
CA PRO A 159 21.66 36.72 -4.00
C PRO A 159 21.82 37.24 -2.55
N THR A 160 22.71 36.61 -1.77
CA THR A 160 23.01 37.00 -0.38
C THR A 160 23.90 38.24 -0.35
N THR A 161 23.69 39.07 0.66
CA THR A 161 24.48 40.29 0.88
C THR A 161 25.72 40.03 1.75
N THR A 162 25.87 38.82 2.30
CA THR A 162 27.01 38.35 3.11
C THR A 162 27.60 37.04 2.54
N PRO A 163 28.08 36.98 1.29
CA PRO A 163 28.63 35.75 0.74
C PRO A 163 29.90 35.33 1.48
N GLY A 164 29.90 34.14 2.08
CA GLY A 164 31.05 33.59 2.81
C GLY A 164 32.18 33.06 1.91
N LYS A 165 31.92 32.90 0.60
CA LYS A 165 32.92 32.52 -0.41
C LYS A 165 32.99 33.57 -1.51
N VAL A 166 34.21 34.02 -1.82
CA VAL A 166 34.46 35.08 -2.81
C VAL A 166 34.14 34.60 -4.24
N PRO A 167 33.52 35.45 -5.08
CA PRO A 167 33.28 35.16 -6.50
C PRO A 167 34.55 34.77 -7.26
N LYS A 168 34.42 33.96 -8.33
CA LYS A 168 35.56 33.39 -9.08
C LYS A 168 36.57 34.42 -9.61
N ASN A 169 36.14 35.65 -9.83
CA ASN A 169 36.91 36.70 -10.48
C ASN A 169 37.84 37.46 -9.50
N GLU A 170 37.60 37.33 -8.19
CA GLU A 170 38.35 38.01 -7.13
C GLU A 170 39.19 37.03 -6.28
N ARG A 171 39.29 35.76 -6.72
CA ARG A 171 39.95 34.70 -5.94
C ARG A 171 41.47 34.84 -6.00
N GLY A 172 42.07 35.24 -4.89
CA GLY A 172 43.53 35.24 -4.71
C GLY A 172 44.15 33.84 -4.72
N GLU A 173 45.49 33.81 -4.73
CA GLU A 173 46.29 32.59 -4.76
C GLU A 173 46.04 31.67 -3.54
N ILE A 174 45.71 32.26 -2.39
CA ILE A 174 45.37 31.55 -1.14
C ILE A 174 44.14 30.64 -1.32
N GLU A 175 43.06 31.12 -1.94
CA GLU A 175 41.82 30.34 -2.11
C GLU A 175 41.99 29.23 -3.18
N ARG A 176 42.96 29.37 -4.09
CA ARG A 176 43.38 28.31 -5.01
C ARG A 176 44.09 27.20 -4.23
N LEU A 177 45.02 27.55 -3.35
CA LEU A 177 45.77 26.60 -2.52
C LEU A 177 44.85 25.86 -1.55
N GLU A 178 43.90 26.53 -0.90
CA GLU A 178 42.91 25.88 -0.03
C GLU A 178 42.04 24.84 -0.76
N ARG A 179 41.69 25.09 -2.02
CA ARG A 179 40.97 24.12 -2.85
C ARG A 179 41.82 22.88 -3.16
N LEU A 180 43.13 23.06 -3.36
CA LEU A 180 44.07 21.97 -3.59
C LEU A 180 44.30 21.16 -2.31
N VAL A 181 44.46 21.81 -1.15
CA VAL A 181 44.54 21.14 0.15
C VAL A 181 43.28 20.32 0.42
N ASN A 182 42.09 20.88 0.18
CA ASN A 182 40.85 20.13 0.30
C ASN A 182 40.74 18.96 -0.69
N LYS A 183 41.37 19.02 -1.87
CA LYS A 183 41.41 17.88 -2.81
C LYS A 183 42.39 16.80 -2.32
N TYR A 184 43.52 17.21 -1.77
CA TYR A 184 44.50 16.34 -1.13
C TYR A 184 43.92 15.61 0.08
N GLU A 185 43.28 16.32 1.02
CA GLU A 185 42.59 15.71 2.18
C GLU A 185 41.46 14.75 1.77
N ARG A 186 40.90 14.90 0.57
CA ARG A 186 39.87 14.00 -0.01
C ARG A 186 40.46 12.82 -0.80
N GLY A 187 41.78 12.64 -0.81
CA GLY A 187 42.45 11.58 -1.57
C GLY A 187 42.33 11.72 -3.10
N GLN A 188 42.01 12.92 -3.60
CA GLN A 188 41.92 13.21 -5.04
C GLN A 188 43.28 13.64 -5.63
N ILE A 189 44.27 13.86 -4.77
CA ILE A 189 45.67 14.10 -5.11
C ILE A 189 46.43 12.97 -4.42
N GLN A 190 47.36 12.35 -5.15
CA GLN A 190 48.17 11.26 -4.62
C GLN A 190 49.10 11.78 -3.52
N HIS A 191 49.16 11.06 -2.40
CA HIS A 191 50.07 11.35 -1.29
C HIS A 191 51.50 10.95 -1.64
N VAL A 192 52.44 11.86 -1.46
CA VAL A 192 53.89 11.68 -1.64
C VAL A 192 54.60 12.38 -0.48
N ASP A 193 54.88 11.64 0.59
CA ASP A 193 55.29 12.18 1.90
C ASP A 193 56.39 13.25 1.86
N TRP A 194 57.43 13.06 1.05
CA TRP A 194 58.55 14.02 0.97
C TRP A 194 58.15 15.32 0.24
N LEU A 195 57.32 15.21 -0.80
CA LEU A 195 56.85 16.34 -1.60
C LEU A 195 55.74 17.09 -0.86
N ASP A 196 54.88 16.36 -0.16
CA ASP A 196 53.78 16.92 0.62
C ASP A 196 54.32 17.83 1.74
N ARG A 197 55.38 17.40 2.46
CA ARG A 197 56.05 18.23 3.47
C ARG A 197 56.58 19.55 2.89
N LEU A 198 57.18 19.51 1.71
CA LEU A 198 57.68 20.70 1.02
C LEU A 198 56.54 21.59 0.51
N ALA A 199 55.48 20.99 -0.03
CA ALA A 199 54.30 21.68 -0.52
C ALA A 199 53.54 22.38 0.61
N PHE A 200 53.32 21.71 1.75
CA PHE A 200 52.71 22.32 2.93
C PHE A 200 53.56 23.45 3.50
N SER A 201 54.88 23.26 3.61
CA SER A 201 55.79 24.32 4.04
C SER A 201 55.78 25.54 3.10
N ALA A 202 55.70 25.31 1.78
CA ALA A 202 55.57 26.39 0.80
C ALA A 202 54.21 27.08 0.87
N ILE A 203 53.12 26.32 1.06
CA ILE A 203 51.76 26.86 1.25
C ILE A 203 51.71 27.75 2.49
N ASP A 204 52.35 27.35 3.59
CA ASP A 204 52.38 28.13 4.82
C ASP A 204 53.20 29.41 4.66
N LYS A 205 54.35 29.37 3.97
CA LYS A 205 55.12 30.57 3.59
C LYS A 205 54.32 31.53 2.70
N VAL A 206 53.48 31.03 1.79
CA VAL A 206 52.62 31.86 0.94
C VAL A 206 51.48 32.47 1.76
N LYS A 207 50.87 31.71 2.69
CA LYS A 207 49.86 32.24 3.61
C LYS A 207 50.44 33.32 4.51
N GLU A 208 51.65 33.14 5.03
CA GLU A 208 52.32 34.09 5.91
C GLU A 208 52.61 35.42 5.18
N LYS A 209 53.19 35.35 3.98
CA LYS A 209 53.45 36.54 3.13
C LYS A 209 52.20 37.31 2.73
N GLU A 210 51.08 36.62 2.51
CA GLU A 210 49.82 37.28 2.15
C GLU A 210 49.07 37.81 3.37
N CYS A 211 49.21 37.19 4.55
CA CYS A 211 48.75 37.76 5.82
C CYS A 211 49.45 39.09 6.14
N GLU A 212 50.75 39.21 5.84
CA GLU A 212 51.52 40.45 6.01
C GLU A 212 51.13 41.56 5.02
N ARG A 213 50.59 41.22 3.83
CA ARG A 213 50.19 42.21 2.80
C ARG A 213 48.80 42.81 3.01
N LEU A 214 47.95 42.17 3.81
CA LEU A 214 46.54 42.55 4.00
C LEU A 214 46.29 42.98 5.45
N GLU A 215 46.73 44.19 5.81
CA GLU A 215 46.31 44.89 7.05
C GLU A 215 44.78 45.13 7.13
N ASN A 216 44.04 44.90 6.04
CA ASN A 216 42.57 44.99 5.93
C ASN A 216 41.91 43.63 5.64
N SER A 217 42.41 42.53 6.21
CA SER A 217 41.79 41.21 6.04
C SER A 217 40.44 41.15 6.77
N PHE A 218 39.37 40.85 6.04
CA PHE A 218 38.07 40.52 6.61
C PHE A 218 38.21 39.35 7.61
N PRO A 219 37.54 39.40 8.78
CA PRO A 219 37.57 38.31 9.74
C PRO A 219 37.07 37.02 9.08
N SER A 220 37.55 35.86 9.53
CA SER A 220 37.15 34.58 8.94
C SER A 220 36.62 33.60 9.98
N LEU A 221 35.68 32.75 9.57
CA LEU A 221 35.11 31.69 10.36
C LEU A 221 35.41 30.35 9.69
N VAL A 222 35.97 29.39 10.43
CA VAL A 222 36.25 28.05 9.91
C VAL A 222 35.16 27.09 10.39
N VAL A 223 34.47 26.48 9.43
CA VAL A 223 33.38 25.51 9.67
C VAL A 223 33.72 24.18 8.99
N GLU A 224 33.49 23.05 9.65
CA GLU A 224 33.69 21.71 9.10
C GLU A 224 32.34 21.05 8.79
N PHE A 225 32.07 20.78 7.50
CA PHE A 225 30.90 20.03 7.07
C PHE A 225 31.17 18.52 7.08
N CYS A 226 30.16 17.72 7.40
CA CYS A 226 30.26 16.26 7.39
C CYS A 226 30.76 15.70 6.06
N SER A 227 31.69 14.76 6.15
CA SER A 227 32.17 13.97 5.02
C SER A 227 31.48 12.62 4.97
N PHE A 228 31.09 12.21 3.77
CA PHE A 228 30.52 10.90 3.47
C PHE A 228 31.53 10.05 2.71
N GLU A 229 31.40 8.73 2.78
CA GLU A 229 32.27 7.76 2.08
C GLU A 229 32.28 7.98 0.56
N HIS A 230 31.13 8.35 0.01
CA HIS A 230 30.96 8.69 -1.40
C HIS A 230 30.40 10.11 -1.56
N ARG A 231 30.58 10.70 -2.74
CA ARG A 231 30.08 12.05 -3.02
C ARG A 231 28.56 12.06 -2.93
N VAL A 232 27.99 13.11 -2.31
CA VAL A 232 26.54 13.30 -2.25
C VAL A 232 26.10 14.24 -3.37
N VAL A 233 25.16 13.79 -4.21
CA VAL A 233 24.57 14.53 -5.33
C VAL A 233 23.11 14.84 -5.01
N PHE A 234 22.68 16.07 -5.28
CA PHE A 234 21.30 16.50 -5.05
C PHE A 234 20.33 15.88 -6.06
N GLN A 235 19.22 15.35 -5.56
CA GLN A 235 18.07 14.90 -6.34
C GLN A 235 16.76 15.18 -5.58
N GLU A 236 15.74 15.67 -6.29
CA GLU A 236 14.41 15.89 -5.72
C GLU A 236 13.62 14.59 -5.65
N SER A 237 13.10 14.26 -4.47
CA SER A 237 12.09 13.22 -4.29
C SER A 237 10.74 13.75 -4.78
N GLY A 238 10.43 13.62 -6.07
CA GLY A 238 9.08 14.01 -6.51
C GLY A 238 8.76 13.98 -8.00
N ALA A 239 9.74 13.96 -8.90
CA ALA A 239 9.42 13.97 -10.33
C ALA A 239 10.42 13.14 -11.14
N ASN A 240 10.19 11.83 -11.15
CA ASN A 240 10.43 11.11 -12.39
C ASN A 240 9.34 11.59 -13.37
N PHE A 241 9.53 12.75 -13.99
CA PHE A 241 9.25 12.79 -15.41
C PHE A 241 10.30 11.85 -16.01
N TYR A 242 9.95 10.57 -16.11
CA TYR A 242 10.63 9.71 -17.06
C TYR A 242 10.56 10.48 -18.37
N ALA A 243 11.68 11.05 -18.80
CA ALA A 243 11.76 11.61 -20.14
C ALA A 243 11.23 10.50 -21.05
N PRO A 244 10.15 10.73 -21.82
CA PRO A 244 9.66 9.71 -22.72
C PRO A 244 10.85 9.29 -23.56
N THR A 245 11.15 7.99 -23.56
CA THR A 245 12.11 7.40 -24.48
C THR A 245 11.79 7.99 -25.85
N PRO A 246 12.76 8.58 -26.58
CA PRO A 246 12.47 9.18 -27.87
C PRO A 246 11.80 8.10 -28.72
N VAL A 247 10.52 8.29 -29.01
CA VAL A 247 9.76 7.40 -29.88
C VAL A 247 10.47 7.47 -31.22
N SER A 248 11.19 6.40 -31.56
CA SER A 248 11.81 6.28 -32.87
C SER A 248 10.70 6.44 -33.90
N LEU A 249 10.89 7.33 -34.88
CA LEU A 249 9.94 7.62 -35.96
C LEU A 249 9.85 6.44 -36.97
N SER A 250 9.82 5.20 -36.50
CA SER A 250 9.42 4.05 -37.31
C SER A 250 7.90 3.91 -37.21
N ASN A 251 7.24 3.71 -38.35
CA ASN A 251 5.81 3.37 -38.44
C ASN A 251 5.56 1.92 -37.96
N GLU A 252 6.16 1.52 -36.84
CA GLU A 252 5.93 0.24 -36.20
C GLU A 252 4.92 0.41 -35.07
N LEU A 253 3.96 -0.51 -34.98
CA LEU A 253 3.06 -0.61 -33.83
C LEU A 253 3.89 -0.97 -32.60
N VAL A 254 4.15 0.00 -31.73
CA VAL A 254 4.86 -0.20 -30.46
C VAL A 254 3.84 -0.27 -29.34
N THR A 255 3.92 -1.32 -28.52
CA THR A 255 3.17 -1.41 -27.27
C THR A 255 3.74 -0.42 -26.27
N VAL A 256 3.09 0.73 -26.11
CA VAL A 256 3.46 1.72 -25.10
C VAL A 256 2.82 1.31 -23.77
N TRP A 257 3.66 1.01 -22.78
CA TRP A 257 3.22 0.88 -21.40
C TRP A 257 2.94 2.28 -20.85
N ASP A 258 1.65 2.60 -20.65
CA ASP A 258 1.26 3.78 -19.88
C ASP A 258 1.17 3.39 -18.39
N PRO A 259 2.12 3.84 -17.54
CA PRO A 259 2.11 3.54 -16.11
C PRO A 259 0.98 4.26 -15.34
N GLU A 260 0.26 5.18 -15.99
CA GLU A 260 -0.89 5.91 -15.45
C GLU A 260 -2.23 5.28 -15.83
N LEU A 261 -2.27 4.32 -16.77
CA LEU A 261 -3.49 3.57 -17.09
C LEU A 261 -4.05 2.88 -15.83
N GLY A 262 -5.28 3.25 -15.48
CA GLY A 262 -5.99 2.73 -14.30
C GLY A 262 -5.68 3.45 -12.98
N ARG A 263 -4.81 4.47 -12.97
CA ARG A 263 -4.62 5.35 -11.81
C ARG A 263 -5.65 6.47 -11.80
N THR A 264 -6.10 6.85 -10.61
CA THR A 264 -7.01 7.97 -10.43
C THR A 264 -6.30 9.28 -10.78
N ASN A 265 -6.91 10.11 -11.63
CA ASN A 265 -6.40 11.44 -11.95
C ASN A 265 -6.31 12.30 -10.67
N PRO A 266 -5.11 12.75 -10.24
CA PRO A 266 -4.94 13.51 -9.00
C PRO A 266 -5.72 14.84 -8.99
N SER A 267 -5.88 15.46 -10.16
CA SER A 267 -6.61 16.72 -10.31
C SER A 267 -8.11 16.52 -10.10
N GLU A 268 -8.68 15.48 -10.71
CA GLU A 268 -10.09 15.10 -10.50
C GLU A 268 -10.33 14.68 -9.06
N HIS A 269 -9.42 13.90 -8.46
CA HIS A 269 -9.51 13.51 -7.06
C HIS A 269 -9.49 14.71 -6.12
N LYS A 270 -8.62 15.69 -6.38
CA LYS A 270 -8.57 16.95 -5.63
C LYS A 270 -9.83 17.77 -5.82
N GLN A 271 -10.34 17.88 -7.05
CA GLN A 271 -11.59 18.59 -7.35
C GLN A 271 -12.77 17.94 -6.63
N LEU A 272 -12.89 16.61 -6.66
CA LEU A 272 -13.94 15.87 -5.98
C LEU A 272 -13.85 16.08 -4.47
N LYS A 273 -12.66 16.00 -3.88
CA LYS A 273 -12.45 16.31 -2.46
C LYS A 273 -12.83 17.74 -2.13
N LEU A 274 -12.45 18.73 -2.93
CA LEU A 274 -12.81 20.13 -2.69
C LEU A 274 -14.33 20.37 -2.80
N ALA A 275 -14.97 19.80 -3.82
CA ALA A 275 -16.41 19.88 -4.02
C ALA A 275 -17.20 19.25 -2.86
N ARG A 276 -16.62 18.25 -2.20
CA ARG A 276 -17.18 17.64 -0.98
C ARG A 276 -16.74 18.33 0.32
N SER A 277 -15.59 19.02 0.33
CA SER A 277 -14.92 19.57 1.53
C SER A 277 -15.23 21.05 1.83
N LEU A 278 -15.83 21.83 0.92
CA LEU A 278 -15.92 23.29 1.10
C LEU A 278 -16.91 23.78 2.18
N THR A 279 -17.77 22.93 2.75
CA THR A 279 -18.62 23.30 3.88
C THR A 279 -19.15 22.06 4.59
N ARG A 280 -18.60 21.69 5.74
CA ARG A 280 -19.26 20.74 6.68
C ARG A 280 -20.52 21.34 7.35
N GLY A 281 -21.04 22.46 6.84
CA GLY A 281 -22.19 23.17 7.39
C GLY A 281 -23.16 23.57 6.29
N ILE A 282 -24.43 23.27 6.51
CA ILE A 282 -25.61 23.44 5.63
C ILE A 282 -25.77 22.30 4.62
N ILE A 283 -26.19 21.15 5.15
CA ILE A 283 -26.78 20.07 4.35
C ILE A 283 -28.28 20.39 4.24
N ASP A 284 -28.72 20.83 3.07
CA ASP A 284 -30.15 20.95 2.77
C ASP A 284 -30.73 19.54 2.53
N LYS A 285 -31.47 19.04 3.51
CA LYS A 285 -32.12 17.71 3.45
C LYS A 285 -33.30 17.69 2.49
N ASP A 286 -33.87 18.85 2.18
CA ASP A 286 -35.05 18.99 1.33
C ASP A 286 -34.68 19.34 -0.12
N LEU A 287 -33.38 19.34 -0.44
CA LEU A 287 -32.86 19.63 -1.76
C LEU A 287 -33.39 18.63 -2.80
N LYS A 288 -34.16 19.13 -3.77
CA LYS A 288 -34.73 18.33 -4.87
C LYS A 288 -33.97 18.55 -6.18
N PRO A 289 -33.74 17.51 -6.98
CA PRO A 289 -33.06 17.64 -8.27
C PRO A 289 -33.92 18.39 -9.29
N SER A 290 -33.27 19.19 -10.13
CA SER A 290 -33.89 19.77 -11.33
C SER A 290 -34.35 18.67 -12.30
N SER A 291 -35.18 19.03 -13.29
CA SER A 291 -35.67 18.08 -14.30
C SER A 291 -34.53 17.35 -15.04
N ASN A 292 -33.44 18.07 -15.36
CA ASN A 292 -32.27 17.49 -16.01
C ASN A 292 -31.46 16.59 -15.07
N GLU A 293 -31.22 17.03 -13.83
CA GLU A 293 -30.52 16.22 -12.81
C GLU A 293 -31.31 14.94 -12.50
N ARG A 294 -32.65 15.01 -12.42
CA ARG A 294 -33.51 13.84 -12.20
C ARG A 294 -33.40 12.83 -13.33
N LYS A 295 -33.39 13.28 -14.60
CA LYS A 295 -33.16 12.39 -15.76
C LYS A 295 -31.78 11.74 -15.71
N SER A 296 -30.74 12.48 -15.31
CA SER A 296 -29.39 11.95 -15.15
C SER A 296 -29.31 10.93 -14.02
N LEU A 297 -29.89 11.21 -12.84
CA LEU A 297 -29.96 10.27 -11.72
C LEU A 297 -30.67 8.97 -12.12
N GLN A 298 -31.80 9.07 -12.81
CA GLN A 298 -32.53 7.90 -13.30
C GLN A 298 -31.74 7.08 -14.32
N ARG A 299 -30.93 7.72 -15.17
CA ARG A 299 -30.00 7.03 -16.06
C ARG A 299 -28.94 6.27 -15.25
N ILE A 300 -28.35 6.89 -14.24
CA ILE A 300 -27.33 6.29 -13.36
C ILE A 300 -27.91 5.08 -12.62
N ILE A 301 -29.10 5.20 -12.04
CA ILE A 301 -29.76 4.13 -11.28
C ILE A 301 -30.07 2.91 -12.16
N LYS A 302 -30.46 3.13 -13.43
CA LYS A 302 -30.74 2.05 -14.39
C LYS A 302 -29.48 1.37 -14.95
N CYS A 303 -28.28 1.89 -14.67
CA CYS A 303 -27.06 1.29 -15.21
C CYS A 303 -26.77 -0.07 -14.57
N PRO A 304 -26.21 -1.02 -15.35
CA PRO A 304 -25.84 -2.32 -14.83
C PRO A 304 -24.75 -2.18 -13.75
N PRO A 305 -24.72 -3.08 -12.75
CA PRO A 305 -23.69 -3.09 -11.71
C PRO A 305 -22.25 -3.12 -12.24
N THR A 306 -22.02 -3.73 -13.40
CA THR A 306 -20.70 -3.84 -14.04
C THR A 306 -20.15 -2.51 -14.55
N ARG A 307 -21.00 -1.50 -14.77
CA ARG A 307 -20.55 -0.18 -15.23
C ARG A 307 -19.88 0.57 -14.08
N THR A 308 -18.72 1.17 -14.36
CA THR A 308 -18.07 2.11 -13.45
C THR A 308 -18.82 3.45 -13.43
N ILE A 309 -19.08 3.96 -12.23
CA ILE A 309 -19.74 5.25 -12.04
C ILE A 309 -18.68 6.35 -12.13
N LEU A 310 -18.89 7.32 -13.01
CA LEU A 310 -17.96 8.44 -13.24
C LEU A 310 -17.91 9.39 -12.03
N PRO A 311 -16.81 10.15 -11.82
CA PRO A 311 -16.69 11.07 -10.69
C PRO A 311 -17.85 12.06 -10.55
N ASP A 312 -18.28 12.67 -11.67
CA ASP A 312 -19.40 13.61 -11.70
C ASP A 312 -20.73 12.93 -11.37
N GLU A 313 -20.93 11.69 -11.83
CA GLU A 313 -22.10 10.89 -11.50
C GLU A 313 -22.12 10.55 -10.00
N LYS A 314 -20.96 10.19 -9.41
CA LYS A 314 -20.83 9.96 -7.97
C LYS A 314 -21.15 11.21 -7.18
N GLN A 315 -20.67 12.38 -7.62
CA GLN A 315 -20.97 13.65 -6.99
C GLN A 315 -22.46 13.97 -7.05
N LEU A 316 -23.12 13.71 -8.18
CA LEU A 316 -24.55 13.94 -8.34
C LEU A 316 -25.38 13.05 -7.40
N VAL A 317 -25.04 11.75 -7.32
CA VAL A 317 -25.68 10.80 -6.40
C VAL A 317 -25.46 11.22 -4.94
N TRP A 318 -24.23 11.62 -4.59
CA TRP A 318 -23.92 12.12 -3.25
C TRP A 318 -24.71 13.39 -2.90
N LYS A 319 -24.79 14.37 -3.82
CA LYS A 319 -25.52 15.63 -3.65
C LYS A 319 -26.98 15.38 -3.28
N PHE A 320 -27.66 14.47 -3.98
CA PHE A 320 -29.10 14.20 -3.84
C PHE A 320 -29.44 13.00 -2.95
N ARG A 321 -28.49 12.51 -2.14
CA ARG A 321 -28.62 11.30 -1.31
C ARG A 321 -29.91 11.22 -0.46
N PHE A 322 -30.34 12.33 0.15
CA PHE A 322 -31.58 12.35 0.96
C PHE A 322 -32.85 12.15 0.12
N SER A 323 -32.89 12.76 -1.07
CA SER A 323 -34.04 12.60 -1.99
C SER A 323 -34.14 11.22 -2.62
N LEU A 324 -33.04 10.45 -2.62
CA LEU A 324 -32.96 9.10 -3.18
C LEU A 324 -33.30 8.01 -2.17
N MET A 325 -33.45 8.33 -0.89
CA MET A 325 -33.68 7.35 0.18
C MET A 325 -34.91 6.46 -0.02
N SER A 326 -35.93 6.93 -0.74
CA SER A 326 -37.14 6.17 -1.06
C SER A 326 -36.99 5.26 -2.29
N GLU A 327 -35.91 5.39 -3.05
CA GLU A 327 -35.65 4.58 -4.25
C GLU A 327 -34.72 3.42 -3.89
N LYS A 328 -35.27 2.20 -3.83
CA LYS A 328 -34.55 0.97 -3.46
C LYS A 328 -33.29 0.77 -4.32
N LYS A 329 -33.44 0.87 -5.64
CA LYS A 329 -32.36 0.58 -6.61
C LYS A 329 -31.22 1.61 -6.57
N ALA A 330 -31.43 2.74 -5.92
CA ALA A 330 -30.41 3.78 -5.80
C ALA A 330 -29.39 3.46 -4.69
N LEU A 331 -29.69 2.58 -3.73
CA LEU A 331 -28.81 2.33 -2.58
C LEU A 331 -27.43 1.80 -3.01
N THR A 332 -27.37 0.79 -3.88
CA THR A 332 -26.10 0.21 -4.31
C THR A 332 -25.23 1.23 -5.05
N LYS A 333 -25.86 2.10 -5.85
CA LYS A 333 -25.19 3.19 -6.58
C LYS A 333 -24.74 4.32 -5.63
N PHE A 334 -25.52 4.62 -4.60
CA PHE A 334 -25.13 5.54 -3.54
C PHE A 334 -23.89 5.04 -2.80
N LEU A 335 -23.89 3.79 -2.32
CA LEU A 335 -22.78 3.22 -1.56
C LEU A 335 -21.47 3.13 -2.38
N ARG A 336 -21.55 2.94 -3.70
CA ARG A 336 -20.39 3.02 -4.62
C ARG A 336 -19.87 4.44 -4.86
N SER A 337 -20.67 5.44 -4.55
CA SER A 337 -20.36 6.86 -4.71
C SER A 337 -19.70 7.47 -3.46
N VAL A 338 -19.78 6.80 -2.31
CA VAL A 338 -19.19 7.22 -1.02
C VAL A 338 -17.67 7.09 -1.04
N ASP A 339 -16.96 8.09 -0.52
CA ASP A 339 -15.54 7.94 -0.20
C ASP A 339 -15.39 7.33 1.20
N TRP A 340 -15.26 6.00 1.26
CA TRP A 340 -15.08 5.26 2.51
C TRP A 340 -13.78 5.57 3.26
N SER A 341 -12.85 6.33 2.66
CA SER A 341 -11.65 6.82 3.35
C SER A 341 -11.92 8.07 4.19
N ASP A 342 -13.00 8.81 3.92
CA ASP A 342 -13.45 9.92 4.77
C ASP A 342 -14.39 9.41 5.86
N ILE A 343 -13.94 9.53 7.10
CA ILE A 343 -14.66 9.08 8.30
C ILE A 343 -16.05 9.73 8.42
N GLN A 344 -16.21 11.00 8.03
CA GLN A 344 -17.49 11.69 8.12
C GLN A 344 -18.47 11.23 7.04
N GLU A 345 -17.99 11.05 5.80
CA GLU A 345 -18.82 10.52 4.72
C GLU A 345 -19.26 9.09 5.03
N ALA A 346 -18.33 8.24 5.48
CA ALA A 346 -18.61 6.86 5.86
C ALA A 346 -19.66 6.80 6.99
N LYS A 347 -19.50 7.62 8.04
CA LYS A 347 -20.46 7.69 9.15
C LYS A 347 -21.86 8.10 8.68
N GLN A 348 -21.95 9.12 7.82
CA GLN A 348 -23.22 9.57 7.27
C GLN A 348 -23.85 8.51 6.35
N ALA A 349 -23.05 7.84 5.52
CA ALA A 349 -23.54 6.78 4.64
C ALA A 349 -24.14 5.61 5.43
N VAL A 350 -23.50 5.18 6.51
CA VAL A 350 -24.03 4.13 7.39
C VAL A 350 -25.34 4.56 8.07
N GLU A 351 -25.44 5.81 8.55
CA GLU A 351 -26.68 6.33 9.13
C GLU A 351 -27.83 6.38 8.11
N LEU A 352 -27.54 6.83 6.89
CA LEU A 352 -28.53 6.91 5.82
C LEU A 352 -28.96 5.54 5.32
N MET A 353 -28.05 4.59 5.23
CA MET A 353 -28.34 3.20 4.85
C MET A 353 -29.36 2.56 5.80
N GLY A 354 -29.26 2.82 7.11
CA GLY A 354 -30.25 2.33 8.08
C GLY A 354 -31.64 2.96 7.97
N LYS A 355 -31.75 4.11 7.28
CA LYS A 355 -33.01 4.83 7.02
C LYS A 355 -33.50 4.67 5.58
N TRP A 356 -32.73 4.00 4.73
CA TRP A 356 -33.04 3.81 3.32
C TRP A 356 -34.16 2.78 3.18
N GLU A 357 -35.00 2.94 2.16
CA GLU A 357 -35.98 1.93 1.78
C GLU A 357 -35.29 0.58 1.55
N THR A 358 -35.83 -0.50 2.14
CA THR A 358 -35.16 -1.81 2.10
C THR A 358 -35.09 -2.36 0.68
N ILE A 359 -33.88 -2.72 0.27
CA ILE A 359 -33.60 -3.29 -1.06
C ILE A 359 -34.07 -4.75 -1.17
N ASP A 360 -34.13 -5.23 -2.41
CA ASP A 360 -34.47 -6.61 -2.72
C ASP A 360 -33.25 -7.54 -2.53
N VAL A 361 -33.48 -8.85 -2.39
CA VAL A 361 -32.43 -9.86 -2.17
C VAL A 361 -31.36 -9.84 -3.26
N ALA A 362 -31.77 -9.70 -4.52
CA ALA A 362 -30.85 -9.62 -5.66
C ALA A 362 -29.89 -8.42 -5.56
N ASP A 363 -30.38 -7.26 -5.11
CA ASP A 363 -29.54 -6.07 -4.92
C ASP A 363 -28.63 -6.22 -3.69
N ALA A 364 -29.06 -6.96 -2.66
CA ALA A 364 -28.22 -7.28 -1.51
C ALA A 364 -27.02 -8.17 -1.89
N LEU A 365 -27.15 -9.02 -2.91
CA LEU A 365 -26.02 -9.78 -3.45
C LEU A 365 -24.95 -8.86 -4.08
N GLU A 366 -25.34 -7.73 -4.70
CA GLU A 366 -24.38 -6.73 -5.21
C GLU A 366 -23.50 -6.20 -4.06
N LEU A 367 -24.11 -5.97 -2.89
CA LEU A 367 -23.41 -5.47 -1.69
C LEU A 367 -22.45 -6.49 -1.05
N LEU A 368 -22.57 -7.76 -1.40
CA LEU A 368 -21.65 -8.82 -0.96
C LEU A 368 -20.50 -9.09 -1.93
N SER A 369 -20.45 -8.38 -3.07
CA SER A 369 -19.35 -8.47 -4.03
C SER A 369 -18.05 -7.85 -3.51
N SER A 370 -16.98 -8.01 -4.29
CA SER A 370 -15.66 -7.42 -4.03
C SER A 370 -15.63 -5.89 -3.98
N ASP A 371 -16.63 -5.24 -4.58
CA ASP A 371 -16.71 -3.78 -4.69
C ASP A 371 -16.98 -3.12 -3.33
N PHE A 372 -17.56 -3.87 -2.39
CA PHE A 372 -17.94 -3.38 -1.07
C PHE A 372 -17.11 -4.03 0.02
N LYS A 373 -16.22 -3.23 0.60
CA LYS A 373 -15.31 -3.69 1.66
C LYS A 373 -15.80 -3.35 3.06
N SER A 374 -16.74 -2.43 3.25
CA SER A 374 -17.22 -2.01 4.59
C SER A 374 -17.99 -3.15 5.26
N GLU A 375 -17.69 -3.43 6.54
CA GLU A 375 -18.38 -4.47 7.30
C GLU A 375 -19.83 -4.09 7.61
N GLU A 376 -20.10 -2.80 7.76
CA GLU A 376 -21.44 -2.25 7.99
C GLU A 376 -22.33 -2.48 6.77
N VAL A 377 -21.82 -2.24 5.56
CA VAL A 377 -22.55 -2.51 4.30
C VAL A 377 -22.84 -3.99 4.15
N ARG A 378 -21.85 -4.85 4.40
CA ARG A 378 -22.04 -6.31 4.32
C ARG A 378 -23.01 -6.82 5.37
N ALA A 379 -22.99 -6.25 6.58
CA ALA A 379 -23.94 -6.58 7.63
C ALA A 379 -25.38 -6.18 7.29
N TYR A 380 -25.57 -5.02 6.64
CA TYR A 380 -26.87 -4.63 6.11
C TYR A 380 -27.35 -5.59 5.02
N ALA A 381 -26.45 -6.02 4.12
CA ALA A 381 -26.81 -7.02 3.12
C ALA A 381 -27.28 -8.33 3.77
N VAL A 382 -26.58 -8.82 4.80
CA VAL A 382 -26.99 -10.01 5.56
C VAL A 382 -28.34 -9.80 6.25
N SER A 383 -28.63 -8.63 6.83
CA SER A 383 -29.93 -8.39 7.47
C SER A 383 -31.11 -8.31 6.50
N VAL A 384 -30.85 -8.01 5.22
CA VAL A 384 -31.84 -8.16 4.13
C VAL A 384 -32.05 -9.64 3.81
N LEU A 385 -30.96 -10.43 3.70
CA LEU A 385 -31.02 -11.87 3.44
C LEU A 385 -31.73 -12.64 4.57
N GLU A 386 -31.62 -12.19 5.82
CA GLU A 386 -32.33 -12.76 6.98
C GLU A 386 -33.87 -12.69 6.87
N ARG A 387 -34.40 -11.86 5.97
CA ARG A 387 -35.84 -11.73 5.71
C ARG A 387 -36.33 -12.55 4.53
N ALA A 388 -35.40 -13.07 3.70
CA ALA A 388 -35.74 -13.93 2.57
C ALA A 388 -36.23 -15.30 3.05
N ASP A 389 -37.16 -15.88 2.31
CA ASP A 389 -37.58 -17.27 2.50
C ASP A 389 -36.49 -18.25 2.04
N ASP A 390 -36.62 -19.51 2.45
CA ASP A 390 -35.60 -20.51 2.18
C ASP A 390 -35.57 -20.90 0.69
N GLU A 391 -36.72 -20.87 0.01
CA GLU A 391 -36.83 -21.14 -1.42
C GLU A 391 -36.08 -20.11 -2.27
N GLU A 392 -36.28 -18.81 -2.01
CA GLU A 392 -35.52 -17.74 -2.68
C GLU A 392 -34.03 -17.84 -2.32
N LEU A 393 -33.71 -18.12 -1.06
CA LEU A 393 -32.32 -18.23 -0.62
C LEU A 393 -31.59 -19.39 -1.31
N GLN A 394 -32.26 -20.52 -1.52
CA GLN A 394 -31.71 -21.70 -2.21
C GLN A 394 -31.34 -21.40 -3.67
N CYS A 395 -32.09 -20.54 -4.35
CA CYS A 395 -31.75 -20.05 -5.70
C CYS A 395 -30.38 -19.35 -5.71
N TYR A 396 -30.08 -18.56 -4.67
CA TYR A 396 -28.84 -17.77 -4.55
C TYR A 396 -27.73 -18.41 -3.71
N LEU A 397 -27.98 -19.57 -3.10
CA LEU A 397 -27.05 -20.21 -2.14
C LEU A 397 -25.64 -20.39 -2.71
N LEU A 398 -25.52 -20.72 -4.00
CA LEU A 398 -24.22 -20.86 -4.63
C LEU A 398 -23.48 -19.51 -4.65
N GLN A 399 -24.15 -18.45 -5.08
CA GLN A 399 -23.60 -17.09 -5.15
C GLN A 399 -23.21 -16.58 -3.75
N LEU A 400 -23.99 -16.91 -2.72
CA LEU A 400 -23.69 -16.59 -1.33
C LEU A 400 -22.44 -17.31 -0.82
N VAL A 401 -22.28 -18.59 -1.14
CA VAL A 401 -21.04 -19.33 -0.82
C VAL A 401 -19.84 -18.73 -1.54
N GLN A 402 -20.00 -18.29 -2.79
CA GLN A 402 -18.92 -17.59 -3.52
C GLN A 402 -18.59 -16.23 -2.87
N ALA A 403 -19.58 -15.52 -2.34
CA ALA A 403 -19.40 -14.22 -1.68
C ALA A 403 -18.56 -14.29 -0.39
N LEU A 404 -18.46 -15.48 0.25
CA LEU A 404 -17.56 -15.70 1.39
C LEU A 404 -16.11 -15.30 1.06
N ARG A 405 -15.64 -15.45 -0.19
CA ARG A 405 -14.28 -15.05 -0.61
C ARG A 405 -13.98 -13.56 -0.42
N PHE A 406 -15.00 -12.72 -0.32
CA PHE A 406 -14.85 -11.27 -0.16
C PHE A 406 -15.00 -10.80 1.29
N GLU A 407 -15.28 -11.71 2.22
CA GLU A 407 -15.34 -11.40 3.66
C GLU A 407 -13.97 -11.02 4.24
N ARG A 408 -13.99 -10.19 5.29
CA ARG A 408 -12.75 -9.80 6.00
C ARG A 408 -12.34 -10.82 7.06
N SER A 409 -13.32 -11.47 7.69
CA SER A 409 -13.13 -12.47 8.74
C SER A 409 -13.54 -13.85 8.24
N ASP A 410 -12.87 -14.89 8.74
CA ASP A 410 -13.23 -16.29 8.46
C ASP A 410 -14.59 -16.65 9.09
N LYS A 411 -14.86 -16.14 10.30
CA LYS A 411 -16.16 -16.23 10.99
C LYS A 411 -16.95 -14.94 10.78
N SER A 412 -17.36 -14.71 9.53
CA SER A 412 -18.12 -13.52 9.14
C SER A 412 -19.61 -13.63 9.48
N ARG A 413 -20.32 -12.49 9.46
CA ARG A 413 -21.79 -12.46 9.60
C ARG A 413 -22.48 -13.31 8.54
N LEU A 414 -21.98 -13.29 7.30
CA LEU A 414 -22.51 -14.12 6.21
C LEU A 414 -22.32 -15.62 6.51
N ALA A 415 -21.16 -16.03 7.02
CA ALA A 415 -20.91 -17.42 7.40
C ALA A 415 -21.87 -17.88 8.51
N HIS A 416 -22.02 -17.09 9.57
CA HIS A 416 -22.98 -17.37 10.64
C HIS A 416 -24.42 -17.45 10.13
N PHE A 417 -24.83 -16.52 9.26
CA PHE A 417 -26.16 -16.54 8.66
C PHE A 417 -26.42 -17.83 7.85
N LEU A 418 -25.48 -18.22 6.98
CA LEU A 418 -25.61 -19.44 6.17
C LEU A 418 -25.69 -20.69 7.05
N VAL A 419 -24.87 -20.79 8.09
CA VAL A 419 -24.92 -21.91 9.04
C VAL A 419 -26.25 -21.91 9.80
N ASN A 420 -26.69 -20.78 10.35
CA ASN A 420 -27.96 -20.69 11.09
C ASN A 420 -29.17 -21.10 10.23
N ARG A 421 -29.19 -20.70 8.95
CA ARG A 421 -30.22 -21.14 7.99
C ARG A 421 -30.13 -22.64 7.71
N ALA A 422 -28.92 -23.18 7.51
CA ALA A 422 -28.71 -24.61 7.32
C ALA A 422 -29.21 -25.45 8.51
N LEU A 423 -29.07 -24.97 9.74
CA LEU A 423 -29.56 -25.70 10.93
C LEU A 423 -31.08 -25.90 10.94
N SER A 424 -31.84 -25.04 10.26
CA SER A 424 -33.30 -25.12 10.19
C SER A 424 -33.81 -25.78 8.90
N ASN A 425 -32.94 -25.95 7.89
CA ASN A 425 -33.33 -26.46 6.58
C ASN A 425 -32.28 -27.44 6.03
N ILE A 426 -32.68 -28.72 5.94
CA ILE A 426 -31.80 -29.81 5.51
C ILE A 426 -31.32 -29.68 4.05
N GLU A 427 -32.11 -29.05 3.17
CA GLU A 427 -31.69 -28.81 1.79
C GLU A 427 -30.52 -27.82 1.77
N ILE A 428 -30.67 -26.70 2.47
CA ILE A 428 -29.62 -25.70 2.63
C ILE A 428 -28.38 -26.32 3.28
N ALA A 429 -28.53 -27.12 4.35
CA ALA A 429 -27.40 -27.79 5.00
C ALA A 429 -26.63 -28.71 4.06
N SER A 430 -27.35 -29.55 3.31
CA SER A 430 -26.74 -30.49 2.38
C SER A 430 -26.00 -29.76 1.26
N PHE A 431 -26.62 -28.76 0.64
CA PHE A 431 -26.00 -28.00 -0.45
C PHE A 431 -24.85 -27.12 0.04
N LEU A 432 -25.00 -26.43 1.18
CA LEU A 432 -23.94 -25.62 1.78
C LEU A 432 -22.69 -26.45 2.04
N ARG A 433 -22.84 -27.63 2.66
CA ARG A 433 -21.73 -28.56 2.90
C ARG A 433 -21.00 -28.90 1.61
N TRP A 434 -21.73 -29.30 0.57
CA TRP A 434 -21.11 -29.65 -0.72
C TRP A 434 -20.43 -28.47 -1.39
N TYR A 435 -21.06 -27.29 -1.41
CA TYR A 435 -20.50 -26.10 -2.04
C TYR A 435 -19.21 -25.67 -1.34
N VAL A 436 -19.18 -25.69 -0.01
CA VAL A 436 -17.98 -25.36 0.76
C VAL A 436 -16.87 -26.40 0.56
N VAL A 437 -17.19 -27.70 0.58
CA VAL A 437 -16.20 -28.77 0.36
C VAL A 437 -15.55 -28.70 -1.02
N VAL A 438 -16.32 -28.42 -2.07
CA VAL A 438 -15.79 -28.27 -3.43
C VAL A 438 -14.77 -27.13 -3.51
N GLU A 439 -14.98 -26.05 -2.77
CA GLU A 439 -14.12 -24.88 -2.78
C GLU A 439 -12.83 -25.01 -1.96
N LEU A 440 -12.68 -26.09 -1.18
CA LEU A 440 -11.43 -26.37 -0.44
C LEU A 440 -10.23 -26.66 -1.34
N HIS A 441 -10.46 -26.95 -2.63
CA HIS A 441 -9.39 -27.17 -3.60
C HIS A 441 -8.65 -25.88 -3.98
N ASP A 442 -9.25 -24.70 -3.80
CA ASP A 442 -8.59 -23.42 -4.04
C ASP A 442 -7.84 -22.95 -2.79
N HIS A 443 -6.51 -23.08 -2.82
CA HIS A 443 -5.64 -22.70 -1.70
C HIS A 443 -5.73 -21.23 -1.29
N ALA A 444 -6.14 -20.32 -2.17
CA ALA A 444 -6.23 -18.90 -1.85
C ALA A 444 -7.31 -18.60 -0.80
N TYR A 445 -8.40 -19.39 -0.80
CA TYR A 445 -9.58 -19.16 0.04
C TYR A 445 -9.96 -20.37 0.90
N ALA A 446 -9.26 -21.51 0.76
CA ALA A 446 -9.57 -22.77 1.45
C ALA A 446 -9.78 -22.60 2.95
N LYS A 447 -8.96 -21.80 3.63
CA LYS A 447 -9.09 -21.54 5.08
C LYS A 447 -10.48 -21.01 5.45
N ARG A 448 -11.02 -20.11 4.63
CA ARG A 448 -12.31 -19.47 4.90
C ARG A 448 -13.48 -20.42 4.70
N TYR A 449 -13.43 -21.19 3.63
CA TYR A 449 -14.39 -22.26 3.37
C TYR A 449 -14.33 -23.31 4.49
N TYR A 450 -13.13 -23.75 4.87
CA TYR A 450 -12.95 -24.69 5.96
C TYR A 450 -13.54 -24.15 7.28
N SER A 451 -13.33 -22.88 7.61
CA SER A 451 -13.93 -22.28 8.81
C SER A 451 -15.46 -22.29 8.78
N THR A 452 -16.09 -22.21 7.61
CA THR A 452 -17.56 -22.29 7.47
C THR A 452 -18.03 -23.74 7.59
N TYR A 453 -17.28 -24.69 7.03
CA TYR A 453 -17.53 -26.12 7.18
C TYR A 453 -17.44 -26.55 8.64
N ASP A 454 -16.36 -26.16 9.34
CA ASP A 454 -16.11 -26.43 10.75
C ASP A 454 -17.23 -25.87 11.64
N MET A 455 -17.68 -24.64 11.36
CA MET A 455 -18.82 -24.05 12.05
C MET A 455 -20.13 -24.82 11.82
N LEU A 456 -20.38 -25.28 10.59
CA LEU A 456 -21.56 -26.08 10.28
C LEU A 456 -21.54 -27.42 11.03
N GLU A 457 -20.39 -28.10 11.02
CA GLU A 457 -20.17 -29.35 11.77
C GLU A 457 -20.42 -29.16 13.26
N ASP A 458 -19.73 -28.20 13.87
CA ASP A 458 -19.82 -27.90 15.30
C ASP A 458 -21.25 -27.59 15.74
N GLU A 459 -21.98 -26.76 14.99
CA GLU A 459 -23.34 -26.38 15.36
C GLU A 459 -24.34 -27.51 15.13
N MET A 460 -24.20 -28.30 14.06
CA MET A 460 -25.05 -29.47 13.85
C MET A 460 -24.84 -30.53 14.94
N MET A 461 -23.59 -30.76 15.38
CA MET A 461 -23.28 -31.71 16.46
C MET A 461 -23.82 -31.27 17.83
N LYS A 462 -24.07 -29.97 18.04
CA LYS A 462 -24.67 -29.44 19.28
C LYS A 462 -26.20 -29.48 19.27
N MET A 463 -26.83 -29.69 18.11
CA MET A 463 -28.29 -29.75 18.03
C MET A 463 -28.80 -31.05 18.67
N ILE A 464 -29.44 -30.92 19.82
CA ILE A 464 -30.13 -32.03 20.50
C ILE A 464 -31.50 -32.23 19.85
N ALA A 465 -31.89 -33.48 19.63
CA ALA A 465 -33.24 -33.84 19.18
C ALA A 465 -34.30 -33.18 20.07
N ARG A 466 -35.26 -32.49 19.46
CA ARG A 466 -36.42 -31.95 20.18
C ARG A 466 -37.31 -33.10 20.65
N GLU A 467 -38.02 -32.91 21.77
CA GLU A 467 -38.90 -33.93 22.37
C GLU A 467 -40.02 -34.41 21.41
N ASP A 468 -40.28 -33.68 20.32
CA ASP A 468 -41.31 -33.96 19.30
C ASP A 468 -40.90 -34.94 18.18
N GLY A 469 -39.75 -35.61 18.28
CA GLY A 469 -39.34 -36.64 17.30
C GLY A 469 -38.59 -36.12 16.07
N ASP A 470 -38.03 -34.90 16.16
CA ASP A 470 -37.07 -34.40 15.16
C ASP A 470 -35.79 -35.25 15.16
N GLU A 471 -35.19 -35.41 13.97
CA GLU A 471 -33.91 -36.13 13.83
C GLU A 471 -32.80 -35.43 14.63
N ASP A 472 -32.05 -36.22 15.39
CA ASP A 472 -30.86 -35.79 16.13
C ASP A 472 -29.83 -35.15 15.18
N GLY A 473 -29.27 -33.99 15.57
CA GLY A 473 -28.28 -33.25 14.79
C GLY A 473 -27.05 -34.09 14.46
N PHE A 474 -26.65 -34.98 15.38
CA PHE A 474 -25.59 -35.95 15.13
C PHE A 474 -25.91 -36.89 13.97
N ARG A 475 -27.13 -37.44 13.92
CA ARG A 475 -27.58 -38.34 12.84
C ARG A 475 -27.69 -37.62 11.51
N LEU A 476 -28.19 -36.38 11.52
CA LEU A 476 -28.23 -35.53 10.33
C LEU A 476 -26.83 -35.31 9.77
N TRP A 477 -25.88 -34.90 10.61
CA TRP A 477 -24.50 -34.69 10.19
C TRP A 477 -23.84 -35.98 9.71
N GLN A 478 -24.06 -37.10 10.41
CA GLN A 478 -23.53 -38.41 10.01
C GLN A 478 -24.07 -38.83 8.63
N SER A 479 -25.37 -38.65 8.38
CA SER A 479 -25.99 -38.95 7.07
C SER A 479 -25.37 -38.10 5.95
N LEU A 480 -25.14 -36.80 6.18
CA LEU A 480 -24.48 -35.90 5.24
C LEU A 480 -23.00 -36.28 5.02
N SER A 481 -22.29 -36.63 6.09
CA SER A 481 -20.87 -37.02 6.04
C SER A 481 -20.64 -38.32 5.28
N ARG A 482 -21.55 -39.30 5.43
CA ARG A 482 -21.53 -40.56 4.66
C ARG A 482 -21.68 -40.35 3.15
N GLN A 483 -22.22 -39.22 2.69
CA GLN A 483 -22.25 -38.89 1.26
C GLN A 483 -20.83 -38.75 0.67
N THR A 484 -19.83 -38.34 1.47
CA THR A 484 -18.43 -38.27 1.03
C THR A 484 -17.84 -39.66 0.82
N GLU A 485 -18.11 -40.60 1.73
CA GLU A 485 -17.67 -41.99 1.60
C GLU A 485 -18.31 -42.66 0.37
N LEU A 486 -19.64 -42.50 0.21
CA LEU A 486 -20.35 -42.96 -0.98
C LEU A 486 -19.68 -42.41 -2.26
N THR A 487 -19.39 -41.12 -2.30
CA THR A 487 -18.74 -40.48 -3.46
C THR A 487 -17.34 -41.04 -3.73
N ALA A 488 -16.57 -41.34 -2.67
CA ALA A 488 -15.25 -41.95 -2.78
C ALA A 488 -15.31 -43.39 -3.31
N GLN A 489 -16.25 -44.20 -2.83
CA GLN A 489 -16.48 -45.56 -3.31
C GLN A 489 -16.94 -45.56 -4.78
N LEU A 490 -17.88 -44.68 -5.15
CA LEU A 490 -18.32 -44.51 -6.54
C LEU A 490 -17.18 -44.03 -7.46
N CYS A 491 -16.27 -43.19 -6.96
CA CYS A 491 -15.05 -42.82 -7.67
C CYS A 491 -14.14 -44.03 -7.95
N SER A 492 -13.99 -44.93 -6.98
CA SER A 492 -13.21 -46.17 -7.13
C SER A 492 -13.85 -47.10 -8.16
N ILE A 493 -15.15 -47.35 -8.04
CA ILE A 493 -15.93 -48.17 -8.97
C ILE A 493 -15.82 -47.63 -10.39
N MET A 494 -15.99 -46.31 -10.60
CA MET A 494 -15.88 -45.71 -11.92
C MET A 494 -14.48 -45.90 -12.52
N LYS A 495 -13.42 -45.79 -11.71
CA LYS A 495 -12.04 -46.02 -12.16
C LYS A 495 -11.85 -47.45 -12.65
N ASP A 496 -12.34 -48.44 -11.92
CA ASP A 496 -12.21 -49.86 -12.27
C ASP A 496 -13.04 -50.24 -13.50
N VAL A 497 -14.27 -49.71 -13.60
CA VAL A 497 -15.12 -49.88 -14.79
C VAL A 497 -14.46 -49.23 -16.01
N ARG A 498 -13.82 -48.07 -15.86
CA ARG A 498 -13.11 -47.40 -16.95
C ARG A 498 -11.89 -48.20 -17.42
N ASN A 499 -11.14 -48.78 -16.49
CA ASN A 499 -9.94 -49.59 -16.76
C ASN A 499 -10.25 -50.96 -17.39
N THR A 500 -11.50 -51.43 -17.29
CA THR A 500 -11.91 -52.70 -17.89
C THR A 500 -11.94 -52.60 -19.41
N ARG A 501 -11.21 -53.50 -20.08
CA ARG A 501 -11.20 -53.61 -21.55
C ARG A 501 -12.45 -54.35 -22.03
N GLY A 502 -13.10 -53.83 -23.06
CA GLY A 502 -14.25 -54.48 -23.67
C GLY A 502 -15.34 -53.51 -24.10
N ASN A 503 -16.42 -54.08 -24.66
CA ASN A 503 -17.62 -53.36 -25.03
C ASN A 503 -18.42 -52.89 -23.79
N ALA A 504 -19.47 -52.10 -24.02
CA ALA A 504 -20.28 -51.54 -22.94
C ALA A 504 -20.91 -52.62 -22.04
N GLU A 505 -21.31 -53.77 -22.60
CA GLU A 505 -21.89 -54.90 -21.84
C GLU A 505 -20.91 -55.47 -20.83
N LYS A 506 -19.65 -55.72 -21.23
CA LYS A 506 -18.60 -56.18 -20.30
C LYS A 506 -18.36 -55.19 -19.17
N LYS A 507 -18.43 -53.89 -19.46
CA LYS A 507 -18.28 -52.83 -18.45
C LYS A 507 -19.48 -52.75 -17.50
N ILE A 508 -20.71 -52.96 -18.00
CA ILE A 508 -21.93 -53.06 -17.18
C ILE A 508 -21.86 -54.29 -16.28
N GLU A 509 -21.44 -55.43 -16.82
CA GLU A 509 -21.27 -56.66 -16.04
C GLU A 509 -20.22 -56.46 -14.94
N LYS A 510 -19.09 -55.83 -15.26
CA LYS A 510 -18.08 -55.47 -14.26
C LYS A 510 -18.63 -54.52 -13.19
N LEU A 511 -19.40 -53.50 -13.56
CA LEU A 511 -20.06 -52.59 -12.61
C LEU A 511 -20.95 -53.38 -11.64
N ARG A 512 -21.79 -54.27 -12.16
CA ARG A 512 -22.69 -55.11 -11.35
C ARG A 512 -21.92 -56.04 -10.42
N GLN A 513 -20.85 -56.67 -10.91
CA GLN A 513 -19.96 -57.52 -10.11
C GLN A 513 -19.27 -56.73 -8.98
N LEU A 514 -18.83 -55.50 -9.25
CA LEU A 514 -18.22 -54.66 -8.22
C LEU A 514 -19.25 -54.28 -7.15
N LEU A 515 -20.46 -53.87 -7.54
CA LEU A 515 -21.54 -53.51 -6.62
C LEU A 515 -22.05 -54.71 -5.80
N SER A 516 -22.09 -55.91 -6.36
CA SER A 516 -22.56 -57.11 -5.65
C SER A 516 -21.45 -57.88 -4.93
N GLY A 517 -20.19 -57.54 -5.16
CA GLY A 517 -19.03 -58.22 -4.59
C GLY A 517 -18.24 -57.31 -3.66
N VAL A 518 -17.19 -56.70 -4.21
CA VAL A 518 -16.22 -55.87 -3.45
C VAL A 518 -16.88 -54.70 -2.73
N HIS A 519 -17.94 -54.14 -3.31
CA HIS A 519 -18.72 -53.04 -2.75
C HIS A 519 -20.14 -53.45 -2.34
N SER A 520 -20.30 -54.68 -1.83
CA SER A 520 -21.60 -55.21 -1.40
C SER A 520 -22.30 -54.36 -0.32
N GLU A 521 -21.53 -53.62 0.49
CA GLU A 521 -22.01 -52.62 1.45
C GLU A 521 -22.83 -51.50 0.79
N LEU A 522 -22.64 -51.26 -0.51
CA LEU A 522 -23.45 -50.28 -1.24
C LEU A 522 -24.85 -50.77 -1.56
N THR A 523 -25.13 -52.08 -1.50
CA THR A 523 -26.44 -52.64 -1.85
C THR A 523 -27.47 -52.46 -0.75
N HIS A 524 -27.01 -52.34 0.50
CA HIS A 524 -27.81 -52.08 1.67
C HIS A 524 -27.01 -51.24 2.66
N PHE A 525 -27.47 -50.02 2.92
CA PHE A 525 -26.83 -49.15 3.90
C PHE A 525 -27.36 -49.44 5.29
N ASP A 526 -26.46 -49.64 6.25
CA ASP A 526 -26.84 -49.87 7.67
C ASP A 526 -27.71 -48.75 8.24
N GLU A 527 -27.47 -47.50 7.78
CA GLU A 527 -28.40 -46.39 8.03
C GLU A 527 -28.62 -45.62 6.73
N PRO A 528 -29.82 -45.06 6.52
CA PRO A 528 -30.13 -44.35 5.28
C PRO A 528 -29.25 -43.11 5.07
N ILE A 529 -28.82 -42.91 3.81
CA ILE A 529 -28.03 -41.76 3.38
C ILE A 529 -28.95 -40.77 2.65
N ARG A 530 -28.94 -39.49 3.02
CA ARG A 530 -29.67 -38.45 2.27
C ARG A 530 -29.13 -38.30 0.85
N SER A 531 -30.00 -38.11 -0.14
CA SER A 531 -29.55 -37.89 -1.51
C SER A 531 -28.83 -36.54 -1.65
N PRO A 532 -27.62 -36.47 -2.24
CA PRO A 532 -26.93 -35.21 -2.50
C PRO A 532 -27.65 -34.25 -3.45
N LEU A 533 -28.61 -34.73 -4.24
CA LEU A 533 -29.37 -33.92 -5.21
C LEU A 533 -30.77 -33.57 -4.71
N ALA A 534 -31.33 -34.37 -3.81
CA ALA A 534 -32.65 -34.19 -3.21
C ALA A 534 -32.58 -34.56 -1.71
N PRO A 535 -32.10 -33.66 -0.83
CA PRO A 535 -31.74 -34.00 0.56
C PRO A 535 -32.90 -34.50 1.43
N THR A 536 -34.14 -34.25 1.03
CA THR A 536 -35.36 -34.79 1.63
C THR A 536 -35.55 -36.30 1.37
N LEU A 537 -34.90 -36.85 0.36
CA LEU A 537 -34.98 -38.26 0.00
C LEU A 537 -33.89 -39.10 0.70
N LEU A 538 -34.32 -40.10 1.47
CA LEU A 538 -33.44 -41.07 2.12
C LEU A 538 -33.19 -42.29 1.23
N LEU A 539 -31.92 -42.60 0.99
CA LEU A 539 -31.45 -43.73 0.19
C LEU A 539 -31.05 -44.88 1.11
N THR A 540 -31.42 -46.11 0.76
CA THR A 540 -31.16 -47.32 1.58
C THR A 540 -30.22 -48.31 0.92
N GLY A 541 -29.78 -48.05 -0.30
CA GLY A 541 -28.80 -48.87 -1.03
C GLY A 541 -28.93 -48.73 -2.54
N VAL A 542 -28.01 -49.33 -3.27
CA VAL A 542 -27.97 -49.39 -4.74
C VAL A 542 -28.64 -50.67 -5.23
N VAL A 543 -29.32 -50.60 -6.38
CA VAL A 543 -29.85 -51.75 -7.12
C VAL A 543 -28.87 -52.10 -8.25
N PRO A 544 -28.01 -53.12 -8.11
CA PRO A 544 -27.00 -53.43 -9.12
C PRO A 544 -27.63 -53.80 -10.46
N GLN A 545 -28.72 -54.57 -10.47
CA GLN A 545 -29.36 -55.08 -11.68
C GLN A 545 -29.91 -53.94 -12.56
N GLU A 546 -30.38 -52.86 -11.95
CA GLU A 546 -30.89 -51.68 -12.67
C GLU A 546 -29.82 -50.64 -12.99
N SER A 547 -28.63 -50.80 -12.42
CA SER A 547 -27.48 -49.93 -12.65
C SER A 547 -26.78 -50.26 -13.97
N SER A 548 -26.27 -49.22 -14.63
CA SER A 548 -25.68 -49.30 -15.98
C SER A 548 -24.71 -48.15 -16.22
N ILE A 549 -24.16 -48.04 -17.44
CA ILE A 549 -23.27 -46.94 -17.84
C ILE A 549 -23.84 -46.24 -19.08
N PHE A 550 -23.54 -44.95 -19.25
CA PHE A 550 -23.82 -44.26 -20.52
C PHE A 550 -22.71 -44.51 -21.55
N LYS A 551 -23.12 -44.58 -22.82
CA LYS A 551 -22.21 -44.69 -23.97
C LYS A 551 -21.64 -43.30 -24.32
N SER A 552 -20.79 -42.76 -23.44
CA SER A 552 -20.09 -41.47 -23.60
C SER A 552 -18.58 -41.64 -23.38
N SER A 553 -17.77 -40.68 -23.82
CA SER A 553 -16.30 -40.67 -23.70
C SER A 553 -15.82 -40.86 -22.27
N LEU A 554 -16.54 -40.30 -21.30
CA LEU A 554 -16.21 -40.36 -19.87
C LEU A 554 -16.89 -41.50 -19.12
N ILE A 555 -17.72 -42.30 -19.79
CA ILE A 555 -18.40 -43.50 -19.26
C ILE A 555 -19.05 -43.22 -17.89
N PRO A 556 -19.99 -42.26 -17.79
CA PRO A 556 -20.60 -41.95 -16.52
C PRO A 556 -21.53 -43.09 -16.08
N LEU A 557 -21.63 -43.29 -14.76
CA LEU A 557 -22.42 -44.36 -14.16
C LEU A 557 -23.88 -43.89 -14.04
N ARG A 558 -24.83 -44.76 -14.42
CA ARG A 558 -26.25 -44.59 -14.15
C ARG A 558 -26.63 -45.55 -13.04
N LEU A 559 -26.80 -45.03 -11.83
CA LEU A 559 -27.07 -45.81 -10.64
C LEU A 559 -28.53 -45.68 -10.25
N THR A 560 -29.16 -46.80 -9.90
CA THR A 560 -30.50 -46.80 -9.29
C THR A 560 -30.34 -47.06 -7.81
N PHE A 561 -30.86 -46.16 -6.98
CA PHE A 561 -30.90 -46.30 -5.53
C PHE A 561 -32.30 -46.69 -5.07
N LYS A 562 -32.37 -47.51 -4.01
CA LYS A 562 -33.58 -47.77 -3.23
C LYS A 562 -33.82 -46.61 -2.28
N THR A 563 -35.07 -46.27 -2.08
CA THR A 563 -35.50 -45.20 -1.18
C THR A 563 -36.17 -45.78 0.06
N ALA A 564 -36.10 -45.08 1.18
CA ALA A 564 -36.75 -45.51 2.43
C ALA A 564 -38.28 -45.67 2.28
N ASN A 565 -38.89 -44.92 1.35
CA ASN A 565 -40.33 -44.94 1.08
C ASN A 565 -40.75 -46.11 0.16
N GLY A 566 -39.85 -47.05 -0.14
CA GLY A 566 -40.12 -48.23 -0.98
C GLY A 566 -40.03 -48.00 -2.49
N GLY A 567 -39.71 -46.78 -2.94
CA GLY A 567 -39.48 -46.45 -4.35
C GLY A 567 -38.00 -46.56 -4.78
N THR A 568 -37.71 -46.17 -6.02
CA THR A 568 -36.34 -46.07 -6.55
C THR A 568 -36.03 -44.66 -7.09
N SER A 569 -34.76 -44.26 -7.01
CA SER A 569 -34.26 -42.97 -7.53
C SER A 569 -33.04 -43.20 -8.41
N LYS A 570 -33.03 -42.60 -9.60
CA LYS A 570 -31.97 -42.77 -10.59
C LYS A 570 -31.05 -41.56 -10.60
N MET A 571 -29.76 -41.79 -10.47
CA MET A 571 -28.75 -40.73 -10.44
C MET A 571 -27.63 -41.02 -11.44
N ILE A 572 -27.10 -39.94 -12.03
CA ILE A 572 -25.95 -40.00 -12.92
C ILE A 572 -24.72 -39.55 -12.14
N PHE A 573 -23.73 -40.43 -12.03
CA PHE A 573 -22.46 -40.11 -11.41
C PHE A 573 -21.40 -39.92 -12.50
N LYS A 574 -20.73 -38.76 -12.51
CA LYS A 574 -19.69 -38.38 -13.47
C LYS A 574 -18.40 -38.00 -12.73
N LYS A 575 -17.25 -38.32 -13.33
CA LYS A 575 -15.93 -37.85 -12.86
C LYS A 575 -15.05 -37.50 -14.06
N GLY A 576 -14.38 -36.35 -13.99
CA GLY A 576 -13.47 -35.86 -15.03
C GLY A 576 -13.97 -34.62 -15.78
N ASP A 577 -15.19 -34.18 -15.53
CA ASP A 577 -15.76 -32.90 -15.99
C ASP A 577 -15.96 -31.95 -14.81
N ASP A 578 -15.79 -30.65 -15.05
CA ASP A 578 -16.19 -29.61 -14.10
C ASP A 578 -17.65 -29.21 -14.34
N LEU A 579 -18.54 -29.68 -13.47
CA LEU A 579 -19.99 -29.47 -13.59
C LEU A 579 -20.46 -28.12 -13.03
N ARG A 580 -19.56 -27.24 -12.57
CA ARG A 580 -19.94 -25.93 -12.03
C ARG A 580 -20.60 -25.04 -13.09
N GLN A 581 -20.12 -25.12 -14.33
CA GLN A 581 -20.71 -24.37 -15.44
C GLN A 581 -22.11 -24.88 -15.80
N ASP A 582 -22.31 -26.19 -15.85
CA ASP A 582 -23.63 -26.80 -16.06
C ASP A 582 -24.58 -26.42 -14.93
N GLN A 583 -24.14 -26.55 -13.68
CA GLN A 583 -24.94 -26.22 -12.50
C GLN A 583 -25.38 -24.76 -12.51
N LEU A 584 -24.46 -23.85 -12.85
CA LEU A 584 -24.79 -22.44 -13.01
C LEU A 584 -25.86 -22.28 -14.10
N SER A 585 -25.63 -22.83 -15.29
CA SER A 585 -26.55 -22.73 -16.43
C SER A 585 -27.96 -23.25 -16.13
N PHE A 586 -28.08 -24.36 -15.40
CA PHE A 586 -29.37 -24.89 -14.94
C PHE A 586 -30.07 -23.92 -13.98
N LYS A 587 -29.34 -23.30 -13.04
CA LYS A 587 -29.90 -22.31 -12.12
C LYS A 587 -30.35 -21.02 -12.81
N TRP A 588 -29.78 -20.64 -13.96
CA TRP A 588 -30.21 -19.47 -14.74
C TRP A 588 -31.37 -19.75 -15.69
N SER A 589 -31.66 -21.03 -15.96
CA SER A 589 -32.71 -21.45 -16.91
C SER A 589 -34.07 -21.72 -16.23
N LEU A 590 -34.07 -21.80 -14.90
CA LEU A 590 -35.23 -21.82 -14.02
C LEU A 590 -35.52 -20.40 -13.55
#